data_AF-A0A524MNG1-F1
#
_entry.id   AF-A0A524MNG1-F1
#
_cell.length_a   1.000
_cell.length_b   1.000
_cell.length_c   1.000
_cell.angle_alpha   90.00
_cell.angle_beta   90.00
_cell.angle_gamma   90.00
#
_symmetry.space_group_name_H-M   'P 1'
#
loop_
_entity.id
_entity.type
_entity.pdbx_description
1 polymer ?
#
loop_
_entity_poly.entity_id
_entity_poly.type
_entity_poly.pdbx_seq_one_letter_code
_entity_poly.pdbx_strand_id
1 'polypeptide(L)'
;MMKTRNIITTIVAIVAGAITIWQFGTSLFGFMSGVNVAVIIIIGGVFIGTILDRREEEKQGFAVKDERSLLIEGKAGRLAFLIGNYIWLALLWYEFLSDNWLPTPTIGSPAIVIVGMLAQCGVYFVAMYYYRKNR
;
A
#
# COMPACT_ATOMS: atom_id res chain seq x y z
N MET A 1 -8.89 3.28 -24.22
CA MET A 1 -8.37 4.65 -24.06
C MET A 1 -7.86 4.81 -22.64
N MET A 2 -6.60 5.21 -22.44
CA MET A 2 -6.12 5.61 -21.11
C MET A 2 -6.89 6.86 -20.67
N LYS A 3 -7.58 6.79 -19.53
CA LYS A 3 -8.27 7.96 -18.95
C LYS A 3 -7.22 9.04 -18.64
N THR A 4 -7.52 10.31 -18.91
CA THR A 4 -6.63 11.46 -18.66
C THR A 4 -6.04 11.46 -17.25
N ARG A 5 -6.80 10.96 -16.27
CA ARG A 5 -6.35 10.76 -14.88
C ARG A 5 -5.15 9.82 -14.75
N ASN A 6 -5.12 8.70 -15.48
CA ASN A 6 -4.00 7.75 -15.44
C ASN A 6 -2.72 8.36 -16.02
N ILE A 7 -2.86 9.24 -17.02
CA ILE A 7 -1.74 10.02 -17.58
C ILE A 7 -1.20 10.98 -16.52
N ILE A 8 -2.08 11.72 -15.84
CA ILE A 8 -1.71 12.65 -14.75
C ILE A 8 -1.01 11.90 -13.62
N THR A 9 -1.55 10.77 -13.16
CA THR A 9 -0.92 9.92 -12.13
C THR A 9 0.49 9.48 -12.53
N THR A 10 0.66 9.07 -13.80
CA THR A 10 1.96 8.63 -14.31
C THR A 10 2.97 9.78 -14.35
N ILE A 11 2.54 10.97 -14.80
CA ILE A 11 3.39 12.17 -14.80
C ILE A 11 3.80 12.54 -13.37
N VAL A 12 2.86 12.56 -12.43
CA VAL A 12 3.14 12.88 -11.01
C VAL A 12 4.10 11.87 -10.41
N ALA A 13 3.94 10.57 -10.71
CA ALA A 13 4.84 9.52 -10.24
C ALA A 13 6.28 9.71 -10.75
N ILE A 14 6.45 10.04 -12.04
CA ILE A 14 7.76 10.29 -12.64
C ILE A 14 8.42 11.52 -12.01
N VAL A 15 7.67 12.62 -11.86
CA VAL A 15 8.19 13.86 -11.26
C VAL A 15 8.59 13.63 -9.81
N ALA A 16 7.74 12.98 -9.01
CA ALA A 16 8.03 12.69 -7.61
C ALA A 16 9.23 11.73 -7.47
N GLY A 17 9.31 10.70 -8.32
CA GLY A 17 10.47 9.80 -8.37
C GLY A 17 11.77 10.53 -8.70
N ALA A 18 11.75 11.43 -9.69
CA ALA A 18 12.91 12.24 -10.06
C ALA A 18 13.33 13.23 -8.95
N ILE A 19 12.38 13.88 -8.28
CA ILE A 19 12.64 14.74 -7.11
C ILE A 19 13.30 13.94 -5.99
N THR A 20 12.83 12.72 -5.74
CA THR A 20 13.38 11.83 -4.72
C THR A 20 14.83 11.45 -5.04
N ILE A 21 15.13 11.12 -6.30
CA ILE A 21 16.51 10.83 -6.74
C ILE A 21 17.40 12.06 -6.59
N TRP A 22 16.90 13.25 -6.93
CA TRP A 22 17.64 14.49 -6.76
C TRP A 22 17.98 14.77 -5.29
N GLN A 23 17.04 14.50 -4.37
CA GLN A 23 17.22 14.76 -2.94
C GLN A 23 18.13 13.75 -2.24
N PHE A 24 18.05 12.47 -2.59
CA PHE A 24 18.85 11.39 -1.98
C PHE A 24 20.13 11.06 -2.76
N GLY A 25 20.38 11.76 -3.86
CA GLY A 25 21.54 11.58 -4.73
C GLY A 25 21.42 10.37 -5.67
N THR A 26 22.36 10.26 -6.60
CA THR A 26 22.40 9.20 -7.63
C THR A 26 22.97 7.86 -7.13
N SER A 27 23.14 7.72 -5.82
CA SER A 27 23.53 6.44 -5.21
C SER A 27 22.45 5.38 -5.45
N LEU A 28 22.82 4.10 -5.32
CA LEU A 28 21.88 2.97 -5.43
C LEU A 28 20.65 3.16 -4.51
N PHE A 29 20.87 3.73 -3.33
CA PHE A 29 19.83 4.07 -2.36
C PHE A 29 18.85 5.14 -2.88
N GLY A 30 19.36 6.23 -3.47
CA GLY A 30 18.51 7.29 -4.03
C GLY A 30 17.70 6.81 -5.24
N PHE A 31 18.30 5.96 -6.08
CA PHE A 31 17.60 5.35 -7.22
C PHE A 31 16.46 4.43 -6.77
N MET A 32 16.73 3.52 -5.82
CA MET A 32 15.71 2.62 -5.25
C MET A 32 14.60 3.40 -4.54
N SER A 33 14.94 4.48 -3.84
CA SER A 33 13.97 5.34 -3.17
C SER A 33 13.04 6.04 -4.17
N GLY A 34 13.59 6.60 -5.26
CA GLY A 34 12.80 7.24 -6.30
C GLY A 34 11.87 6.27 -7.05
N VAL A 35 12.35 5.05 -7.34
CA VAL A 35 11.51 3.99 -7.93
C VAL A 35 10.37 3.62 -6.99
N ASN A 36 10.65 3.42 -5.70
CA ASN A 36 9.62 3.09 -4.71
C ASN A 36 8.54 4.17 -4.62
N VAL A 37 8.93 5.45 -4.56
CA VAL A 37 7.98 6.57 -4.54
C VAL A 37 7.09 6.57 -5.79
N ALA A 38 7.68 6.40 -6.97
CA ALA A 38 6.93 6.34 -8.23
C ALA A 38 5.91 5.18 -8.23
N VAL A 39 6.32 3.99 -7.79
CA VAL A 39 5.45 2.81 -7.71
C VAL A 39 4.28 3.03 -6.74
N ILE A 40 4.54 3.61 -5.56
CA ILE A 40 3.49 3.90 -4.57
C ILE A 40 2.46 4.87 -5.15
N ILE A 41 2.89 5.92 -5.85
CA ILE A 41 1.99 6.91 -6.46
C ILE A 41 1.16 6.26 -7.58
N ILE A 42 1.75 5.40 -8.40
CA ILE A 42 1.03 4.69 -9.45
C ILE A 42 -0.05 3.78 -8.84
N ILE A 43 0.31 2.97 -7.85
CA ILE A 43 -0.65 2.07 -7.18
C ILE A 43 -1.78 2.89 -6.52
N GLY A 44 -1.43 3.94 -5.79
CA GLY A 44 -2.40 4.82 -5.14
C GLY A 44 -3.33 5.52 -6.13
N GLY A 45 -2.79 6.04 -7.23
CA GLY A 45 -3.60 6.72 -8.25
C GLY A 45 -4.47 5.77 -9.07
N VAL A 46 -4.01 4.54 -9.36
CA VAL A 46 -4.85 3.49 -9.94
C VAL A 46 -5.98 3.14 -8.99
N PHE A 47 -5.69 2.95 -7.70
CA PHE A 47 -6.71 2.61 -6.69
C PHE A 47 -7.76 3.72 -6.55
N ILE A 48 -7.35 4.98 -6.38
CA ILE A 48 -8.26 6.13 -6.35
C ILE A 48 -9.06 6.22 -7.65
N GLY A 49 -8.41 5.95 -8.78
CA GLY A 49 -9.07 5.95 -10.08
C GLY A 49 -10.19 4.92 -10.18
N THR A 50 -9.95 3.70 -9.71
CA THR A 50 -10.99 2.65 -9.69
C THR A 50 -12.15 3.00 -8.77
N ILE A 51 -11.91 3.72 -7.66
CA ILE A 51 -12.98 4.18 -6.77
C ILE A 51 -13.83 5.25 -7.45
N LEU A 52 -13.20 6.22 -8.12
CA LEU A 52 -13.90 7.28 -8.84
C LEU A 52 -14.73 6.72 -9.99
N ASP A 53 -14.17 5.76 -10.72
CA ASP A 53 -14.86 5.10 -11.83
C ASP A 53 -16.07 4.30 -11.32
N ARG A 54 -15.94 3.59 -10.19
CA ARG A 54 -17.09 2.94 -9.53
C ARG A 54 -18.17 3.94 -9.14
N ARG A 55 -17.82 5.12 -8.65
CA ARG A 55 -18.80 6.17 -8.32
C ARG A 55 -19.50 6.74 -9.56
N GLU A 56 -18.82 6.80 -10.70
CA GLU A 56 -19.45 7.15 -11.98
C GLU A 56 -20.39 6.05 -12.46
N GLU A 57 -19.99 4.78 -12.35
CA GLU A 57 -20.82 3.62 -12.69
C GLU A 57 -22.06 3.51 -11.79
N GLU A 58 -21.94 3.78 -10.49
CA GLU A 58 -23.04 3.89 -9.52
C GLU A 58 -24.03 4.98 -9.92
N LYS A 59 -23.54 6.14 -10.34
CA LYS A 59 -24.40 7.25 -10.84
C LYS A 59 -25.08 6.93 -12.16
N GLN A 60 -24.48 6.06 -12.98
CA GLN A 60 -25.00 5.62 -14.27
C GLN A 60 -25.97 4.42 -14.14
N GLY A 61 -26.19 3.91 -12.92
CA GLY A 61 -27.16 2.83 -12.66
C GLY A 61 -26.66 1.43 -13.06
N PHE A 62 -25.36 1.26 -13.31
CA PHE A 62 -24.78 -0.06 -13.50
C PHE A 62 -24.85 -0.84 -12.18
N ALA A 63 -25.10 -2.15 -12.25
CA ALA A 63 -25.19 -3.00 -11.08
C ALA A 63 -23.89 -2.90 -10.27
N VAL A 64 -23.99 -2.18 -9.16
CA VAL A 64 -22.93 -2.04 -8.17
C VAL A 64 -22.44 -3.45 -7.86
N LYS A 65 -21.11 -3.62 -7.86
CA LYS A 65 -20.44 -4.85 -7.47
C LYS A 65 -21.22 -5.48 -6.32
N ASP A 66 -21.75 -6.69 -6.57
CA ASP A 66 -22.70 -7.41 -5.70
C ASP A 66 -22.47 -7.03 -4.23
N GLU A 67 -23.41 -6.33 -3.59
CA GLU A 67 -23.22 -5.60 -2.32
C GLU A 67 -22.51 -6.46 -1.25
N ARG A 68 -22.75 -7.77 -1.31
CA ARG A 68 -22.13 -8.80 -0.48
C ARG A 68 -20.62 -8.90 -0.65
N SER A 69 -20.11 -8.83 -1.87
CA SER A 69 -18.66 -8.83 -2.14
C SER A 69 -17.99 -7.58 -1.59
N LEU A 70 -18.69 -6.44 -1.66
CA LEU A 70 -18.24 -5.16 -1.09
C LEU A 70 -18.15 -5.22 0.44
N LEU A 71 -19.13 -5.84 1.10
CA LEU A 71 -19.11 -6.08 2.54
C LEU A 71 -17.95 -6.99 2.98
N ILE A 72 -17.65 -8.05 2.21
CA ILE A 72 -16.54 -8.96 2.51
C ILE A 72 -15.20 -8.24 2.35
N GLU A 73 -15.01 -7.50 1.26
CA GLU A 73 -13.81 -6.69 1.03
C GLU A 73 -13.61 -5.63 2.13
N GLY A 74 -14.69 -4.98 2.56
CA GLY A 74 -14.66 -4.01 3.66
C GLY A 74 -14.27 -4.65 5.00
N LYS A 75 -14.83 -5.82 5.34
CA LYS A 75 -14.48 -6.56 6.57
C LYS A 75 -13.02 -7.03 6.55
N ALA A 76 -12.59 -7.62 5.43
CA ALA A 76 -11.20 -8.06 5.25
C ALA A 76 -10.22 -6.89 5.31
N GLY A 77 -10.54 -5.76 4.66
CA GLY A 77 -9.74 -4.54 4.69
C GLY A 77 -9.62 -3.95 6.10
N ARG A 78 -10.73 -3.88 6.86
CA ARG A 78 -10.71 -3.39 8.24
C ARG A 78 -9.84 -4.26 9.14
N LEU A 79 -9.94 -5.58 9.01
CA LEU A 79 -9.13 -6.52 9.79
C LEU A 79 -7.64 -6.43 9.44
N ALA A 80 -7.32 -6.34 8.15
CA ALA A 80 -5.96 -6.13 7.69
C ALA A 80 -5.36 -4.80 8.16
N PHE A 81 -6.17 -3.74 8.22
CA PHE A 81 -5.73 -2.44 8.72
C PHE A 81 -5.46 -2.47 10.24
N LEU A 82 -6.33 -3.11 11.02
CA LEU A 82 -6.15 -3.21 12.47
C LEU A 82 -4.91 -4.04 12.81
N ILE A 83 -4.83 -5.26 12.29
CA ILE A 83 -3.69 -6.17 12.55
C ILE A 83 -2.40 -5.60 11.94
N GLY A 84 -2.49 -5.03 10.73
CA GLY A 84 -1.36 -4.37 10.08
C GLY A 84 -0.75 -3.27 10.97
N ASN A 85 -1.58 -2.40 11.56
CA ASN A 85 -1.07 -1.37 12.48
C ASN A 85 -0.33 -1.96 13.69
N TYR A 86 -0.81 -3.06 14.27
CA TYR A 86 -0.08 -3.73 15.35
C TYR A 86 1.25 -4.34 14.90
N ILE A 87 1.30 -4.87 13.68
CA ILE A 87 2.55 -5.38 13.09
C ILE A 87 3.55 -4.23 12.88
N TRP A 88 3.09 -3.10 12.34
CA TRP A 88 3.92 -1.90 12.19
C TRP A 88 4.46 -1.40 13.53
N LEU A 89 3.59 -1.32 14.53
CA LEU A 89 3.97 -0.91 15.88
C LEU A 89 5.01 -1.87 16.47
N ALA A 90 4.83 -3.18 16.31
CA ALA A 90 5.79 -4.18 16.79
C ALA A 90 7.15 -4.09 16.09
N LEU A 91 7.18 -3.87 14.78
CA LEU A 91 8.44 -3.69 14.03
C LEU A 91 9.17 -2.41 14.44
N LEU A 92 8.44 -1.31 14.65
CA LEU A 92 9.03 -0.06 15.14
C LEU A 92 9.56 -0.21 16.57
N TRP A 93 8.82 -0.90 17.44
CA TRP A 93 9.28 -1.20 18.80
C TRP A 93 10.50 -2.11 18.82
N TYR A 94 10.54 -3.13 17.96
CA TYR A 94 11.73 -3.98 17.82
C TYR A 94 12.95 -3.14 17.43
N GLU A 95 12.84 -2.29 16.41
CA GLU A 95 13.94 -1.44 15.97
C GLU A 95 14.40 -0.49 17.08
N PHE A 96 13.46 0.15 17.77
CA PHE A 96 13.74 1.04 18.91
C PHE A 96 14.45 0.30 20.05
N LEU A 97 13.99 -0.89 20.42
CA LEU A 97 14.63 -1.69 21.47
C LEU A 97 16.00 -2.22 21.04
N SER A 98 16.15 -2.61 19.77
CA SER A 98 17.41 -3.10 19.19
C SER A 98 18.49 -2.02 19.12
N ASP A 99 18.10 -0.78 18.90
CA ASP A 99 19.03 0.35 18.84
C ASP A 99 19.48 0.82 20.24
N ASN A 100 18.60 0.71 21.25
CA ASN A 100 18.85 1.27 22.58
C ASN A 100 19.26 0.25 23.66
N TRP A 101 18.73 -0.97 23.63
CA TRP A 101 18.81 -1.89 24.78
C TRP A 101 19.14 -3.35 24.44
N LEU A 102 18.73 -3.87 23.28
CA LEU A 102 18.95 -5.27 22.92
C LEU A 102 20.26 -5.44 22.14
N PRO A 103 21.06 -6.48 22.42
CA PRO A 103 22.25 -6.82 21.63
C PRO A 103 21.87 -7.54 20.32
N THR A 104 20.77 -7.15 19.70
CA THR A 104 20.30 -7.67 18.42
C THR A 104 20.68 -6.72 17.29
N PRO A 105 20.91 -7.22 16.06
CA PRO A 105 21.11 -6.35 14.92
C PRO A 105 19.81 -5.61 14.58
N THR A 106 19.95 -4.32 14.28
CA THR A 106 18.86 -3.51 13.74
C THR A 106 18.51 -3.99 12.33
N ILE A 107 17.22 -3.95 12.00
CA ILE A 107 16.71 -4.40 10.70
C ILE A 107 16.93 -3.30 9.65
N GLY A 108 16.88 -2.03 10.07
CA GLY A 108 16.95 -0.88 9.20
C GLY A 108 15.60 -0.54 8.57
N SER A 109 15.41 0.77 8.35
CA SER A 109 14.15 1.35 7.84
C SER A 109 13.62 0.70 6.55
N PRO A 110 14.44 0.42 5.50
CA PRO A 110 13.92 -0.17 4.26
C PRO A 110 13.32 -1.57 4.44
N ALA A 111 13.94 -2.42 5.26
CA ALA A 111 13.48 -3.79 5.48
C ALA A 111 12.23 -3.84 6.36
N ILE A 112 12.11 -2.95 7.35
CA ILE A 112 10.89 -2.79 8.17
C ILE A 112 9.69 -2.47 7.27
N VAL A 113 9.87 -1.57 6.30
CA VAL A 113 8.79 -1.19 5.39
C VAL A 113 8.33 -2.38 4.54
N ILE A 114 9.27 -3.12 3.96
CA ILE A 114 8.96 -4.28 3.13
C ILE A 114 8.25 -5.36 3.94
N VAL A 115 8.77 -5.71 5.12
CA VAL A 115 8.19 -6.73 6.00
C VAL A 115 6.80 -6.31 6.48
N GLY A 116 6.64 -5.04 6.90
CA GLY A 116 5.36 -4.49 7.33
C GLY A 116 4.30 -4.53 6.23
N MET A 117 4.65 -4.13 5.00
CA MET A 117 3.76 -4.18 3.85
C MET A 117 3.39 -5.63 3.47
N LEU A 118 4.37 -6.53 3.39
CA LEU A 118 4.13 -7.94 3.07
C LEU A 118 3.23 -8.61 4.11
N ALA A 119 3.48 -8.37 5.39
CA ALA A 119 2.67 -8.92 6.47
C ALA A 119 1.24 -8.38 6.42
N GLN A 120 1.06 -7.06 6.18
CA GLN A 120 -0.26 -6.45 6.05
C GLN A 120 -1.03 -6.98 4.81
N CYS A 121 -0.36 -7.16 3.68
CA CYS A 121 -0.93 -7.82 2.50
C CYS A 121 -1.30 -9.28 2.79
N GLY A 122 -0.43 -10.03 3.48
CA GLY A 122 -0.69 -11.41 3.88
C GLY A 122 -1.94 -11.53 4.75
N VAL A 123 -2.08 -10.67 5.75
CA VAL A 123 -3.28 -10.60 6.61
C VAL A 123 -4.52 -10.31 5.77
N TYR A 124 -4.44 -9.38 4.81
CA TYR A 124 -5.56 -9.09 3.92
C TYR A 124 -5.99 -10.33 3.12
N PHE A 125 -5.06 -11.04 2.48
CA PHE A 125 -5.39 -12.24 1.71
C PHE A 125 -5.94 -13.36 2.58
N VAL A 126 -5.38 -13.59 3.77
CA VAL A 126 -5.88 -14.59 4.73
C VAL A 126 -7.29 -14.23 5.20
N ALA A 127 -7.54 -12.97 5.55
CA ALA A 127 -8.86 -12.50 5.95
C ALA A 127 -9.88 -12.68 4.82
N MET A 128 -9.48 -12.35 3.60
CA MET A 128 -10.33 -12.45 2.42
C MET A 128 -10.64 -13.92 2.09
N TYR A 129 -9.67 -14.83 2.22
CA TYR A 129 -9.88 -16.27 2.11
C TYR A 129 -10.80 -16.82 3.21
N TYR A 130 -10.59 -16.42 4.46
CA TYR A 130 -11.41 -16.84 5.60
C TYR A 130 -12.88 -16.42 5.44
N TYR A 131 -13.14 -15.15 5.10
CA TYR A 131 -14.51 -14.67 4.90
C TYR A 131 -15.17 -15.22 3.62
N ARG A 132 -14.40 -15.63 2.61
CA ARG A 132 -14.93 -16.36 1.44
C ARG A 132 -15.25 -17.83 1.75
N LYS A 133 -14.48 -18.48 2.63
CA LYS A 133 -14.63 -19.89 2.99
C LYS A 133 -15.75 -20.12 4.01
N ASN A 134 -15.96 -19.20 4.96
CA ASN A 134 -17.09 -19.25 5.91
C ASN A 134 -18.41 -18.75 5.30
N ARG A 135 -18.55 -18.90 3.98
CA ARG A 135 -19.75 -18.59 3.19
C ARG A 135 -20.40 -19.90 2.77
#